data_AF-A0A6M3XRZ2-F1
#
_entry.id   AF-A0A6M3XRZ2-F1
#
_cell.length_a   1.000
_cell.length_b   1.000
_cell.length_c   1.000
_cell.angle_alpha   90.00
_cell.angle_beta   90.00
_cell.angle_gamma   90.00
#
_symmetry.space_group_name_H-M   'P 1'
#
loop_
_entity.id
_entity.type
_entity.pdbx_description
1 polymer ?
#
loop_
_entity_poly.entity_id
_entity_poly.type
_entity_poly.pdbx_seq_one_letter_code
_entity_poly.pdbx_strand_id
1 'polypeptide(L)'
;MPKYLRQTGSGHIYHWTPALAKRPDMVPYDEETARIRMEQLQRRLAEIKARKEAGEKVTAGNPNITMIEQAKELANLETEVERLENEERVADEAKAMEEALGKGDVKAEGKTLTAEEIEAEAKEKKIETDPQVRAIRAMDSTDDIEAYMLQEFGENIDKRRSLKSLKEYAEMKRIDRMFEK
;
A
#
# COMPACT_ATOMS: atom_id res chain seq x y z
N MET A 1 -16.47 52.67 20.50
CA MET A 1 -16.86 52.86 19.08
C MET A 1 -15.66 52.55 18.21
N PRO A 2 -15.82 51.87 17.07
CA PRO A 2 -14.70 51.57 16.17
C PRO A 2 -14.11 52.87 15.61
N LYS A 3 -12.78 52.97 15.59
CA LYS A 3 -12.06 54.15 15.06
C LYS A 3 -11.98 54.13 13.53
N TYR A 4 -12.00 52.93 12.95
CA TYR A 4 -11.86 52.70 11.52
C TYR A 4 -12.88 51.69 11.02
N LEU A 5 -13.21 51.80 9.74
CA LEU A 5 -14.05 50.88 8.98
C LEU A 5 -13.24 50.30 7.83
N ARG A 6 -13.44 49.03 7.52
CA ARG A 6 -12.89 48.36 6.35
C ARG A 6 -14.01 48.12 5.34
N GLN A 7 -13.75 48.43 4.07
CA GLN A 7 -14.62 48.05 2.98
C GLN A 7 -14.41 46.57 2.62
N THR A 8 -15.48 45.79 2.52
CA THR A 8 -15.39 44.33 2.31
C THR A 8 -14.81 43.93 0.95
N GLY A 9 -15.24 44.60 -0.13
CA GLY A 9 -14.81 44.28 -1.49
C GLY A 9 -13.38 44.73 -1.81
N SER A 10 -13.04 45.96 -1.46
CA SER A 10 -11.74 46.56 -1.82
C SER A 10 -10.67 46.42 -0.74
N GLY A 11 -11.06 46.12 0.50
CA GLY A 11 -10.15 46.07 1.65
C GLY A 11 -9.69 47.42 2.18
N HIS A 12 -10.10 48.55 1.59
CA HIS A 12 -9.66 49.88 2.01
C HIS A 12 -10.14 50.22 3.42
N ILE A 13 -9.29 50.92 4.17
CA ILE A 13 -9.56 51.36 5.54
C ILE A 13 -9.91 52.84 5.52
N TYR A 14 -11.05 53.18 6.13
CA TYR A 14 -11.57 54.54 6.26
C TYR A 14 -11.69 54.91 7.73
N HIS A 15 -11.56 56.20 8.04
CA HIS A 15 -11.95 56.70 9.35
C HIS A 15 -13.45 56.48 9.58
N TRP A 16 -13.81 56.11 10.80
CA TRP A 16 -15.20 55.88 11.15
C TRP A 16 -16.00 57.18 11.03
N THR A 17 -17.13 57.11 10.32
CA THR A 17 -18.14 58.16 10.30
C THR A 17 -19.53 57.52 10.33
N PRO A 18 -20.56 58.20 10.88
CA PRO A 18 -21.91 57.64 10.93
C PRO A 18 -22.49 57.31 9.56
N ALA A 19 -22.14 58.07 8.52
CA ALA A 19 -22.60 57.82 7.15
C ALA A 19 -21.99 56.55 6.56
N LEU A 20 -20.68 56.32 6.77
CA LEU A 20 -20.01 55.12 6.29
C LEU A 20 -20.41 53.88 7.08
N ALA A 21 -20.63 53.99 8.39
CA ALA A 21 -21.02 52.87 9.25
C ALA A 21 -22.40 52.26 8.91
N LYS A 22 -23.28 53.03 8.26
CA LYS A 22 -24.60 52.56 7.80
C LYS A 22 -24.54 51.81 6.47
N ARG A 23 -23.42 51.88 5.74
CA ARG A 23 -23.29 51.22 4.45
C ARG A 23 -23.10 49.71 4.65
N PRO A 24 -23.74 48.86 3.83
CA PRO A 24 -23.66 47.41 3.96
C PRO A 24 -22.27 46.85 3.61
N ASP A 25 -21.45 47.61 2.89
CA ASP A 25 -20.10 47.20 2.48
C ASP A 25 -19.01 47.60 3.47
N MET A 26 -19.36 48.24 4.59
CA MET A 26 -18.42 48.74 5.59
C MET A 26 -18.55 47.93 6.89
N VAL A 27 -17.42 47.36 7.33
CA VAL A 27 -17.34 46.60 8.58
C VAL A 27 -16.35 47.26 9.54
N PRO A 28 -16.53 47.15 10.87
CA PRO A 28 -15.53 47.60 11.83
C PRO A 28 -14.16 47.02 11.54
N TYR A 29 -13.15 47.89 11.45
CA TYR A 29 -11.76 47.44 11.37
C TYR A 29 -11.21 47.22 12.77
N ASP A 30 -10.70 46.02 13.01
CA ASP A 30 -10.05 45.63 14.25
C ASP A 30 -8.52 45.62 14.04
N GLU A 31 -7.86 46.66 14.56
CA GLU A 31 -6.41 46.83 14.50
C GLU A 31 -5.64 45.69 15.17
N GLU A 32 -6.15 45.15 16.28
CA GLU A 32 -5.47 44.13 17.06
C GLU A 32 -5.48 42.80 16.31
N THR A 33 -6.66 42.40 15.84
CA THR A 33 -6.80 41.20 14.99
C THR A 33 -5.99 41.33 13.70
N ALA A 34 -5.97 42.52 13.08
CA ALA A 34 -5.17 42.76 11.88
C ALA A 34 -3.66 42.62 12.15
N ARG A 35 -3.18 43.18 13.27
CA ARG A 35 -1.78 43.06 13.70
C ARG A 35 -1.38 41.61 13.93
N ILE A 36 -2.19 40.85 14.67
CA ILE A 36 -1.95 39.42 14.93
C ILE A 36 -1.86 38.63 13.63
N ARG A 37 -2.78 38.89 12.68
CA ARG A 37 -2.74 38.25 11.36
C ARG A 37 -1.51 38.62 10.55
N MET A 38 -1.08 39.88 10.58
CA MET A 38 0.14 40.31 9.90
C MET A 38 1.38 39.61 10.48
N GLU A 39 1.48 39.52 11.80
CA GLU A 39 2.60 38.84 12.48
C GLU A 39 2.63 37.33 12.15
N GLN A 40 1.47 36.67 12.17
CA GLN A 40 1.34 35.27 11.76
C GLN A 40 1.75 35.05 10.30
N LEU A 41 1.32 35.93 9.40
CA LEU A 41 1.68 35.86 7.98
C LEU A 41 3.17 36.10 7.76
N GLN A 42 3.77 37.05 8.47
CA GLN A 42 5.21 37.32 8.40
C GLN A 42 6.02 36.13 8.91
N ARG A 43 5.62 35.52 10.02
CA ARG A 43 6.25 34.30 10.55
C ARG A 43 6.18 33.16 9.55
N ARG A 44 4.99 32.91 8.97
CA ARG A 44 4.80 31.86 7.97
C ARG A 44 5.60 32.12 6.69
N LEU A 45 5.72 33.38 6.27
CA LEU A 45 6.55 33.77 5.13
C LEU A 45 8.04 33.56 5.41
N ALA A 46 8.50 33.84 6.62
CA ALA A 46 9.87 33.56 7.04
C ALA A 46 10.16 32.05 7.08
N GLU A 47 9.24 31.24 7.61
CA GLU A 47 9.34 29.77 7.61
C GLU A 47 9.42 29.22 6.18
N ILE A 48 8.58 29.70 5.26
CA ILE A 48 8.60 29.29 3.85
C ILE A 48 9.93 29.67 3.19
N LYS A 49 10.46 30.87 3.45
CA LYS A 49 11.76 31.30 2.94
C LYS A 49 12.90 30.44 3.48
N ALA A 50 12.90 30.16 4.78
CA ALA A 50 13.91 29.30 5.42
C ALA A 50 13.90 27.88 4.85
N ARG A 51 12.71 27.29 4.63
CA ARG A 51 12.57 25.98 3.95
C ARG A 51 13.12 26.00 2.53
N LYS A 52 12.82 27.07 1.78
CA LYS A 52 13.32 27.25 0.40
C LYS A 52 14.85 27.40 0.36
N GLU A 53 15.44 28.12 1.31
CA GLU A 53 16.89 28.28 1.45
C GLU A 53 17.60 26.99 1.90
N ALA A 54 16.93 26.17 2.71
CA ALA A 54 17.40 24.84 3.11
C ALA A 54 17.32 23.78 1.99
N GLY A 55 16.95 24.17 0.76
CA GLY A 55 16.80 23.25 -0.38
C GLY A 55 15.54 22.38 -0.30
N GLU A 56 14.67 22.62 0.68
CA GLU A 56 13.37 21.97 0.78
C GLU A 56 12.48 22.56 -0.31
N LYS A 57 12.05 21.72 -1.27
CA LYS A 57 11.09 22.15 -2.28
C LYS A 57 9.81 22.55 -1.54
N VAL A 58 9.59 23.85 -1.41
CA VAL A 58 8.26 24.40 -1.12
C VAL A 58 7.40 24.06 -2.33
N THR A 59 6.85 22.85 -2.34
CA THR A 59 5.82 22.46 -3.27
C THR A 59 4.65 23.40 -2.98
N ALA A 60 4.43 24.36 -3.89
CA ALA A 60 3.09 24.92 -4.06
C ALA A 60 2.23 23.72 -4.48
N GLY A 61 1.71 23.01 -3.47
CA GLY A 61 1.08 21.71 -3.64
C GLY A 61 -0.09 21.87 -4.58
N ASN A 62 0.03 21.30 -5.77
CA ASN A 62 -1.14 20.93 -6.54
C ASN A 62 -1.95 20.01 -5.60
N PRO A 63 -3.18 20.38 -5.19
CA PRO A 63 -3.91 19.68 -4.13
C PRO A 63 -4.08 18.18 -4.41
N ASN A 64 -4.03 17.79 -5.69
CA ASN A 64 -4.02 16.41 -6.13
C ASN A 64 -2.77 15.61 -5.71
N ILE A 65 -1.58 16.23 -5.59
CA ILE A 65 -0.35 15.54 -5.18
C ILE A 65 -0.42 15.20 -3.68
N THR A 66 -0.87 16.14 -2.85
CA THR A 66 -1.10 15.90 -1.42
C THR A 66 -2.20 14.87 -1.17
N MET A 67 -3.26 14.84 -1.98
CA MET A 67 -4.29 13.81 -1.86
C MET A 67 -3.78 12.41 -2.25
N ILE A 68 -2.92 12.31 -3.27
CA ILE A 68 -2.31 11.03 -3.66
C ILE A 68 -1.34 10.52 -2.59
N GLU A 69 -0.55 11.41 -1.98
CA GLU A 69 0.34 11.05 -0.86
C GLU A 69 -0.46 10.61 0.37
N GLN A 70 -1.52 11.35 0.72
CA GLN A 70 -2.43 10.96 1.81
C GLN A 70 -3.16 9.64 1.55
N ALA A 71 -3.59 9.38 0.31
CA ALA A 71 -4.22 8.11 -0.06
C ALA A 71 -3.26 6.91 0.03
N LYS A 72 -1.98 7.11 -0.32
CA LYS A 72 -0.94 6.08 -0.13
C LYS A 72 -0.66 5.81 1.33
N GLU A 73 -0.60 6.85 2.15
CA GLU A 73 -0.39 6.72 3.59
C GLU A 73 -1.58 6.03 4.26
N LEU A 74 -2.81 6.34 3.84
CA LEU A 74 -4.02 5.64 4.28
C LEU A 74 -3.98 4.15 3.91
N ALA A 75 -3.68 3.80 2.65
CA ALA A 75 -3.62 2.42 2.20
C ALA A 75 -2.56 1.59 2.95
N ASN A 76 -1.41 2.21 3.28
CA ASN A 76 -0.38 1.57 4.10
C ASN A 76 -0.86 1.31 5.52
N LEU A 77 -1.58 2.26 6.13
CA LEU A 77 -2.16 2.10 7.46
C LEU A 77 -3.25 1.02 7.47
N GLU A 78 -4.12 0.98 6.46
CA GLU A 78 -5.16 -0.05 6.32
C GLU A 78 -4.54 -1.45 6.19
N THR A 79 -3.47 -1.59 5.40
CA THR A 79 -2.73 -2.85 5.25
C THR A 79 -2.08 -3.29 6.56
N GLU A 80 -1.52 -2.35 7.33
CA GLU A 80 -0.89 -2.65 8.61
C GLU A 80 -1.92 -3.03 9.68
N VAL A 81 -3.10 -2.41 9.68
CA VAL A 81 -4.22 -2.79 10.54
C VAL A 81 -4.70 -4.19 10.18
N GLU A 82 -4.91 -4.49 8.89
CA GLU A 82 -5.31 -5.84 8.46
C GLU A 82 -4.29 -6.90 8.87
N ARG A 83 -2.99 -6.59 8.78
CA ARG A 83 -1.92 -7.48 9.25
C ARG A 83 -2.04 -7.74 10.76
N LEU A 84 -2.20 -6.70 11.56
CA LEU A 84 -2.28 -6.79 13.01
C LEU A 84 -3.56 -7.50 13.49
N GLU A 85 -4.71 -7.21 12.88
CA GLU A 85 -5.99 -7.90 13.18
C GLU A 85 -5.91 -9.38 12.82
N ASN A 86 -5.20 -9.73 11.74
CA ASN A 86 -5.02 -11.11 11.34
C ASN A 86 -4.03 -11.85 12.29
N GLU A 87 -3.00 -11.16 12.78
CA GLU A 87 -2.09 -11.67 13.82
C GLU A 87 -2.81 -11.90 15.16
N GLU A 88 -3.69 -10.96 15.55
CA GLU A 88 -4.54 -11.10 16.74
C GLU A 88 -5.53 -12.27 16.58
N ARG A 89 -6.16 -12.40 15.41
CA ARG A 89 -7.05 -13.54 15.11
C ARG A 89 -6.31 -14.87 15.17
N VAL A 90 -5.10 -14.96 14.59
CA VAL A 90 -4.28 -16.18 14.65
C VAL A 90 -3.84 -16.48 16.09
N ALA A 91 -3.52 -15.46 16.89
CA ALA A 91 -3.20 -15.63 18.30
C ALA A 91 -4.41 -16.11 19.12
N ASP A 92 -5.60 -15.56 18.86
CA ASP A 92 -6.86 -15.98 19.48
C ASP A 92 -7.26 -17.39 19.06
N GLU A 93 -7.10 -17.75 17.79
CA GLU A 93 -7.32 -19.11 17.28
C GLU A 93 -6.32 -20.11 17.88
N ALA A 94 -5.04 -19.73 18.01
CA ALA A 94 -4.02 -20.56 18.66
C ALA A 94 -4.32 -20.76 20.16
N LYS A 95 -4.78 -19.71 20.85
CA LYS A 95 -5.17 -19.77 22.25
C LYS A 95 -6.47 -20.57 22.45
N ALA A 96 -7.44 -20.44 21.54
CA ALA A 96 -8.65 -21.25 21.55
C ALA A 96 -8.37 -22.73 21.27
N MET A 97 -7.41 -23.05 20.39
CA MET A 97 -6.90 -24.42 20.22
C MET A 97 -6.19 -24.93 21.47
N GLU A 98 -5.36 -24.11 22.13
CA GLU A 98 -4.67 -24.48 23.37
C GLU A 98 -5.66 -24.75 24.52
N GLU A 99 -6.71 -23.93 24.66
CA GLU A 99 -7.79 -24.15 25.62
C GLU A 99 -8.66 -25.37 25.28
N ALA A 100 -8.90 -25.65 24.00
CA ALA A 100 -9.57 -26.87 23.53
C ALA A 100 -8.73 -28.14 23.77
N LEU A 101 -7.40 -28.06 23.65
CA LEU A 101 -6.47 -29.14 23.97
C LEU A 101 -6.27 -29.34 25.49
N GLY A 102 -6.52 -28.29 26.30
CA GLY A 102 -6.36 -28.32 27.75
C GLY A 102 -7.54 -28.88 28.55
N LYS A 103 -8.71 -29.07 27.95
CA LYS A 103 -9.90 -29.62 28.64
C LYS A 103 -10.72 -30.57 27.76
N GLY A 104 -10.43 -31.86 27.91
CA GLY A 104 -11.43 -32.93 27.81
C GLY A 104 -11.74 -33.48 26.41
N ASP A 105 -11.34 -34.73 26.20
CA ASP A 105 -11.98 -35.75 25.37
C ASP A 105 -12.71 -35.31 24.08
N VAL A 106 -12.00 -35.30 22.95
CA VAL A 106 -12.62 -35.57 21.63
C VAL A 106 -11.73 -36.52 20.83
N LYS A 107 -12.20 -37.77 20.69
CA LYS A 107 -11.76 -38.66 19.61
C LYS A 107 -12.27 -38.08 18.29
N ALA A 108 -11.36 -37.58 17.45
CA ALA A 108 -11.58 -37.40 16.03
C ALA A 108 -10.29 -37.80 15.29
N GLU A 109 -10.36 -38.99 14.69
CA GLU A 109 -9.53 -39.56 13.64
C GLU A 109 -8.13 -38.96 13.41
N GLY A 110 -7.13 -39.69 13.89
CA GLY A 110 -5.74 -39.29 13.89
C GLY A 110 -5.08 -39.20 12.51
N LYS A 111 -4.27 -38.15 12.37
CA LYS A 111 -2.86 -38.23 11.94
C LYS A 111 -2.19 -36.91 12.33
N THR A 112 -1.31 -36.94 13.33
CA THR A 112 -0.34 -35.87 13.53
C THR A 112 0.65 -35.92 12.38
N LEU A 113 0.52 -35.01 11.40
CA LEU A 113 1.47 -34.93 10.29
C LEU A 113 2.85 -34.60 10.86
N THR A 114 3.82 -35.43 10.50
CA THR A 114 5.23 -35.27 10.85
C THR A 114 5.80 -34.02 10.18
N ALA A 115 6.89 -33.45 10.71
CA ALA A 115 7.53 -32.27 10.12
C ALA A 115 7.89 -32.46 8.63
N GLU A 116 8.14 -33.71 8.20
CA GLU A 116 8.39 -34.08 6.81
C GLU A 116 7.14 -33.97 5.94
N GLU A 117 5.96 -34.31 6.46
CA GLU A 117 4.68 -34.19 5.74
C GLU A 117 4.28 -32.71 5.58
N ILE A 118 4.58 -31.86 6.57
CA ILE A 118 4.36 -30.41 6.49
C ILE A 118 5.27 -29.76 5.43
N GLU A 119 6.54 -30.16 5.37
CA GLU A 119 7.45 -29.68 4.33
C GLU A 119 7.08 -30.19 2.93
N ALA A 120 6.54 -31.41 2.81
CA ALA A 120 6.07 -31.96 1.55
C ALA A 120 4.84 -31.19 1.03
N GLU A 121 3.85 -30.95 1.88
CA GLU A 121 2.66 -30.14 1.53
C GLU A 121 3.03 -28.71 1.15
N ALA A 122 3.99 -28.10 1.87
CA ALA A 122 4.48 -26.76 1.55
C ALA A 122 5.20 -26.71 0.19
N LYS A 123 5.98 -27.74 -0.15
CA LYS A 123 6.64 -27.86 -1.46
C LYS A 123 5.62 -28.06 -2.57
N GLU A 124 4.63 -28.93 -2.37
CA GLU A 124 3.57 -29.19 -3.35
C GLU A 124 2.74 -27.94 -3.63
N LYS A 125 2.34 -27.20 -2.59
CA LYS A 125 1.63 -25.93 -2.73
C LYS A 125 2.46 -24.88 -3.50
N LYS A 126 3.79 -24.86 -3.29
CA LYS A 126 4.69 -23.96 -4.02
C LYS A 126 4.81 -24.35 -5.50
N ILE A 127 4.85 -25.64 -5.81
CA ILE A 127 4.84 -26.14 -7.20
C ILE A 127 3.52 -25.81 -7.90
N GLU A 128 2.39 -26.01 -7.22
CA GLU A 128 1.06 -25.76 -7.78
C GLU A 128 0.77 -24.28 -8.03
N THR A 129 1.38 -23.40 -7.24
CA THR A 129 1.22 -21.94 -7.38
C THR A 129 2.22 -21.30 -8.34
N ASP A 130 3.24 -22.02 -8.82
CA ASP A 130 4.22 -21.46 -9.76
C ASP A 130 3.58 -21.21 -11.14
N PRO A 131 3.64 -19.98 -11.65
CA PRO A 131 3.01 -19.63 -12.93
C PRO A 131 3.66 -20.33 -14.13
N GLN A 132 4.94 -20.70 -14.05
CA GLN A 132 5.61 -21.40 -15.15
C GLN A 132 5.25 -22.89 -15.18
N VAL A 133 5.12 -23.54 -14.02
CA VAL A 133 4.59 -24.92 -13.94
C VAL A 133 3.18 -24.99 -14.53
N ARG A 134 2.32 -24.01 -14.21
CA ARG A 134 0.98 -23.90 -14.83
C ARG A 134 1.06 -23.68 -16.34
N ALA A 135 1.98 -22.85 -16.81
CA ALA A 135 2.19 -22.62 -18.24
C ALA A 135 2.64 -23.89 -18.97
N ILE A 136 3.59 -24.66 -18.42
CA ILE A 136 4.05 -25.94 -19.00
C ILE A 136 2.88 -26.93 -19.11
N ARG A 137 2.06 -27.04 -18.06
CA ARG A 137 0.88 -27.91 -18.05
C ARG A 137 -0.14 -27.51 -19.13
N ALA A 138 -0.27 -26.22 -19.43
CA ALA A 138 -1.20 -25.66 -20.41
C ALA A 138 -0.68 -25.67 -21.87
N MET A 139 0.58 -26.04 -22.15
CA MET A 139 1.11 -26.05 -23.53
C MET A 139 0.46 -27.14 -24.38
N ASP A 140 -0.06 -26.82 -25.56
CA ASP A 140 -0.80 -27.80 -26.37
C ASP A 140 0.03 -28.45 -27.48
N SER A 141 1.27 -28.01 -27.69
CA SER A 141 2.14 -28.53 -28.74
C SER A 141 3.53 -28.92 -28.26
N THR A 142 4.16 -29.85 -28.98
CA THR A 142 5.55 -30.27 -28.72
C THR A 142 6.54 -29.17 -29.05
N ASP A 143 6.19 -28.28 -29.99
CA ASP A 143 7.03 -27.16 -30.39
C ASP A 143 7.06 -26.07 -29.32
N ASP A 144 5.95 -25.83 -28.61
CA ASP A 144 5.91 -24.90 -27.48
C ASP A 144 6.80 -25.35 -26.32
N ILE A 145 6.80 -26.67 -26.04
CA ILE A 145 7.65 -27.23 -24.98
C ILE A 145 9.12 -27.18 -25.39
N GLU A 146 9.45 -27.43 -26.66
CA GLU A 146 10.83 -27.29 -27.15
C GLU A 146 11.31 -25.85 -27.05
N ALA A 147 10.49 -24.89 -27.50
CA ALA A 147 10.80 -23.47 -27.38
C ALA A 147 11.03 -23.07 -25.92
N TYR A 148 10.17 -23.54 -25.01
CA TYR A 148 10.34 -23.32 -23.57
C TYR A 148 11.65 -23.91 -23.04
N MET A 149 11.94 -25.18 -23.35
CA MET A 149 13.15 -25.86 -22.87
C MET A 149 14.43 -25.25 -23.42
N LEU A 150 14.41 -24.83 -24.69
CA LEU A 150 15.54 -24.16 -25.32
C LEU A 150 15.75 -22.76 -24.73
N GLN A 151 14.68 -22.02 -24.48
CA GLN A 151 14.75 -20.66 -23.93
C GLN A 151 15.17 -20.64 -22.45
N GLU A 152 14.57 -21.50 -21.63
CA GLU A 152 14.76 -21.44 -20.17
C GLU A 152 15.92 -22.30 -19.66
N PHE A 153 16.26 -23.38 -20.38
CA PHE A 153 17.29 -24.35 -19.97
C PHE A 153 18.39 -24.57 -21.02
N GLY A 154 18.25 -24.02 -22.24
CA GLY A 154 19.24 -24.23 -23.32
C GLY A 154 19.30 -25.68 -23.83
N GLU A 155 18.27 -26.49 -23.56
CA GLU A 155 18.24 -27.91 -23.90
C GLU A 155 17.39 -28.17 -25.16
N ASN A 156 17.95 -28.91 -26.12
CA ASN A 156 17.18 -29.46 -27.23
C ASN A 156 16.52 -30.77 -26.80
N ILE A 157 15.19 -30.85 -26.93
CA ILE A 157 14.42 -32.04 -26.55
C ILE A 157 14.12 -32.94 -27.74
N ASP A 158 13.99 -34.25 -27.48
CA ASP A 158 13.61 -35.22 -28.50
C ASP A 158 12.10 -35.17 -28.77
N LYS A 159 11.72 -34.55 -29.89
CA LYS A 159 10.32 -34.46 -30.36
C LYS A 159 9.64 -35.79 -30.63
N ARG A 160 10.38 -36.90 -30.70
CA ARG A 160 9.79 -38.24 -30.89
C ARG A 160 9.05 -38.74 -29.64
N ARG A 161 9.25 -38.09 -28.49
CA ARG A 161 8.55 -38.40 -27.25
C ARG A 161 7.12 -37.85 -27.26
N SER A 162 6.25 -38.47 -26.47
CA SER A 162 4.88 -37.99 -26.32
C SER A 162 4.85 -36.60 -25.69
N LEU A 163 3.86 -35.78 -26.07
CA LEU A 163 3.64 -34.46 -25.47
C LEU A 163 3.59 -34.53 -23.94
N LYS A 164 2.92 -35.57 -23.40
CA LYS A 164 2.84 -35.82 -21.95
C LYS A 164 4.23 -36.00 -21.32
N SER A 165 5.06 -36.85 -21.91
CA SER A 165 6.42 -37.10 -21.41
C SER A 165 7.32 -35.86 -21.52
N LEU A 166 7.11 -35.02 -22.53
CA LEU A 166 7.84 -33.76 -22.67
C LEU A 166 7.41 -32.72 -21.63
N LYS A 167 6.10 -32.64 -21.33
CA LYS A 167 5.58 -31.79 -20.23
C LYS A 167 6.14 -32.22 -18.88
N GLU A 168 6.09 -33.51 -18.57
CA GLU A 168 6.63 -34.06 -17.32
C GLU A 168 8.11 -33.74 -17.16
N TYR A 169 8.89 -33.86 -18.25
CA TYR A 169 10.30 -33.53 -18.23
C TYR A 169 10.56 -32.03 -18.00
N ALA A 170 9.83 -31.15 -18.70
CA ALA A 170 9.95 -29.71 -18.53
C ALA A 170 9.50 -29.26 -17.13
N GLU A 171 8.43 -29.85 -16.61
CA GLU A 171 7.92 -29.59 -15.26
C GLU A 171 8.94 -30.03 -14.20
N MET A 172 9.51 -31.23 -14.32
CA MET A 172 10.57 -31.71 -13.41
C MET A 172 11.77 -30.76 -13.42
N LYS A 173 12.26 -30.35 -14.58
CA LYS A 173 13.38 -29.40 -14.70
C LYS A 173 13.07 -28.05 -14.06
N ARG A 174 11.84 -27.58 -14.19
CA ARG A 174 11.37 -26.36 -13.53
C ARG A 174 11.32 -26.53 -12.01
N ILE A 175 10.81 -27.66 -11.52
CA ILE A 175 10.77 -27.99 -10.10
C ILE A 175 12.17 -28.07 -9.51
N ASP A 176 13.09 -28.77 -10.18
CA ASP A 176 14.49 -28.89 -9.75
C ASP A 176 15.12 -27.50 -9.58
N ARG A 177 14.96 -26.62 -10.58
CA ARG A 177 15.45 -25.23 -10.52
C ARG A 177 14.78 -24.38 -9.42
N MET A 178 13.55 -24.68 -9.02
CA MET A 178 12.85 -23.97 -7.94
C MET A 178 13.37 -24.32 -6.54
N PHE A 179 13.99 -25.49 -6.39
CA PHE A 179 14.50 -25.99 -5.11
C PHE A 179 16.02 -26.19 -5.08
N GLU A 180 16.72 -25.85 -6.17
CA GLU A 180 18.17 -25.72 -6.20
C GLU A 180 18.60 -24.53 -5.32
N LYS A 181 19.46 -24.79 -4.33
CA LYS A 181 19.98 -23.81 -3.35
C LYS A 181 21.31 -23.22 -3.80
#